data_AF-A0A7S1WX59-F1
#
_entry.id   AF-A0A7S1WX59-F1
#
_cell.length_a   1.000
_cell.length_b   1.000
_cell.length_c   1.000
_cell.angle_alpha   90.00
_cell.angle_beta   90.00
_cell.angle_gamma   90.00
#
_symmetry.space_group_name_H-M   'P 1'
#
loop_
_entity.id
_entity.type
_entity.pdbx_description
1 polymer ?
#
loop_
_entity_poly.entity_id
_entity_poly.type
_entity_poly.pdbx_seq_one_letter_code
_entity_poly.pdbx_strand_id
1 'polypeptide(L)'
;GKHFLDLALLILLAYMYFVATFPPPEPDKAGENTKLLELLCLAVCLFYFWRFYTLFSTLRTFSKHVVSKKKRRFVYEGFDLDLSFISPQVIAMGFPTEQLMEQQFRNPMDQVKKFFTSRYPGHHKVYNLCSERTYSQKSFDNEFHDVRFPDHNPCRLEDIRTICQDMQQYLTEDKARNVVAVHCKAGKGRTGLVVSSFLLHTRKCRNAADALDMFSQKRTYDGKGVTIPSQIRYVHHYEAVVREGKIRASIWLKLLRVEVRPEPAEAWDFQILTHEDGVIFDSTHHGSPYPISGDVKVVFFQGSTKLFH
;
A
#
# COMPACT_ATOMS: atom_id res chain seq x y z
N GLY A 1 12.94 16.28 0.84
CA GLY A 1 13.38 16.46 -0.55
C GLY A 1 14.71 17.21 -0.59
N LYS A 2 14.67 18.55 -0.57
CA LYS A 2 15.86 19.42 -0.67
C LYS A 2 16.94 19.19 0.41
N HIS A 3 16.56 19.15 1.70
CA HIS A 3 17.51 18.92 2.80
C HIS A 3 18.32 17.60 2.75
N PHE A 4 17.85 16.59 2.00
CA PHE A 4 18.56 15.33 1.85
C PHE A 4 19.64 15.39 0.76
N LEU A 5 19.38 16.12 -0.33
CA LEU A 5 20.41 16.43 -1.33
C LEU A 5 21.49 17.32 -0.72
N ASP A 6 21.11 18.29 0.12
CA ASP A 6 22.07 19.22 0.72
C ASP A 6 23.06 18.50 1.64
N LEU A 7 22.60 17.52 2.44
CA LEU A 7 23.47 16.75 3.33
C LEU A 7 24.36 15.76 2.57
N ALA A 8 23.83 15.08 1.55
CA ALA A 8 24.63 14.20 0.70
C ALA A 8 25.71 14.98 -0.07
N LEU A 9 25.38 16.19 -0.54
CA LEU A 9 26.32 17.09 -1.22
C LEU A 9 27.41 17.59 -0.26
N LEU A 10 27.05 17.99 0.97
CA LEU A 10 28.01 18.38 2.01
C LEU A 10 29.00 17.27 2.35
N ILE A 11 28.53 16.03 2.42
CA ILE A 11 29.38 14.86 2.71
C ILE A 11 30.28 14.53 1.51
N LEU A 12 29.75 14.60 0.28
CA LEU A 12 30.55 14.41 -0.93
C LEU A 12 31.63 15.49 -1.04
N LEU A 13 31.29 16.74 -0.72
CA LEU A 13 32.22 17.87 -0.69
C LEU A 13 33.28 17.71 0.40
N ALA A 14 32.91 17.22 1.59
CA ALA A 14 33.88 16.93 2.65
C ALA A 14 34.83 15.80 2.26
N TYR A 15 34.34 14.75 1.60
CA TYR A 15 35.16 13.66 1.08
C TYR A 15 36.10 14.13 -0.03
N MET A 16 35.59 14.88 -1.01
CA MET A 16 36.39 15.45 -2.09
C MET A 16 37.45 16.43 -1.55
N TYR A 17 37.09 17.27 -0.57
CA TYR A 17 38.03 18.17 0.10
C TYR A 17 39.15 17.39 0.80
N PHE A 18 38.81 16.32 1.53
CA PHE A 18 39.79 15.48 2.22
C PHE A 18 40.75 14.78 1.25
N VAL A 19 40.24 14.18 0.17
CA VAL A 19 41.07 13.55 -0.87
C VAL A 19 41.97 14.57 -1.56
N ALA A 20 41.48 15.80 -1.77
CA ALA A 20 42.27 16.88 -2.35
C ALA A 20 43.33 17.46 -1.40
N THR A 21 43.09 17.46 -0.08
CA THR A 21 44.04 17.98 0.92
C THR A 21 45.10 16.97 1.32
N PHE A 22 44.81 15.67 1.19
CA PHE A 22 45.73 14.58 1.51
C PHE A 22 45.92 13.64 0.31
N PRO A 23 46.58 14.12 -0.78
CA PRO A 23 46.87 13.26 -1.91
C PRO A 23 47.82 12.13 -1.48
N PRO A 24 47.72 10.94 -2.10
CA PRO A 24 48.64 9.85 -1.80
C PRO A 24 50.09 10.30 -2.09
N PRO A 25 51.06 9.92 -1.25
CA PRO A 25 52.46 10.29 -1.45
C PRO A 25 53.00 9.66 -2.75
N GLU A 26 53.92 10.37 -3.41
CA GLU A 26 54.57 9.86 -4.63
C GLU A 26 55.28 8.51 -4.37
N PRO A 27 55.19 7.55 -5.32
CA PRO A 27 55.58 6.16 -5.12
C PRO A 27 57.08 5.94 -4.77
N ASP A 28 57.95 6.92 -5.05
CA ASP A 28 59.41 6.75 -4.97
C ASP A 28 60.05 7.16 -3.63
N LYS A 29 59.26 7.46 -2.58
CA LYS A 29 59.78 7.73 -1.22
C LYS A 29 59.04 6.98 -0.10
N ALA A 30 58.60 5.75 -0.38
CA ALA A 30 57.88 4.93 0.59
C ALA A 30 58.82 4.24 1.61
N GLY A 31 59.16 4.93 2.71
CA GLY A 31 59.63 4.27 3.94
C GLY A 31 58.47 3.62 4.71
N GLU A 32 58.74 2.78 5.72
CA GLU A 32 57.71 2.10 6.54
C GLU A 32 56.59 3.04 7.05
N ASN A 33 56.90 4.33 7.25
CA ASN A 33 55.95 5.36 7.66
C ASN A 33 54.83 5.68 6.64
N THR A 34 55.04 5.44 5.33
CA THR A 34 53.98 5.70 4.32
C THR A 34 52.90 4.63 4.33
N LYS A 35 53.27 3.35 4.51
CA LYS A 35 52.30 2.25 4.67
C LYS A 35 51.47 2.42 5.94
N LEU A 36 52.09 2.89 7.03
CA LEU A 36 51.39 3.20 8.26
C LEU A 36 50.38 4.35 8.06
N LEU A 37 50.76 5.39 7.33
CA LEU A 37 49.87 6.51 7.00
C LEU A 37 48.70 6.09 6.11
N GLU A 38 48.93 5.24 5.11
CA GLU A 38 47.87 4.68 4.25
C GLU A 38 46.88 3.83 5.06
N LEU A 39 47.39 2.97 5.95
CA LEU A 39 46.55 2.14 6.84
C LEU A 39 45.72 3.02 7.81
N LEU A 40 46.32 4.09 8.34
CA LEU A 40 45.61 5.04 9.19
C LEU A 40 44.53 5.80 8.42
N CYS A 41 44.81 6.27 7.21
CA CYS A 41 43.82 6.91 6.33
C CYS A 41 42.66 5.95 6.00
N LEU A 42 42.96 4.69 5.66
CA LEU A 42 41.95 3.68 5.38
C LEU A 42 41.08 3.38 6.61
N ALA A 43 41.69 3.26 7.79
CA ALA A 43 40.98 3.06 9.05
C ALA A 43 40.07 4.26 9.40
N VAL A 44 40.53 5.48 9.17
CA VAL A 44 39.74 6.71 9.35
C VAL A 44 38.56 6.75 8.37
N CYS A 45 38.79 6.43 7.09
CA CYS A 45 37.72 6.32 6.09
C CYS A 45 36.68 5.26 6.46
N LEU A 46 37.12 4.07 6.88
CA LEU A 46 36.22 3.00 7.33
C LEU A 46 35.45 3.40 8.59
N PHE A 47 36.07 4.12 9.52
CA PHE A 47 35.40 4.64 10.71
C PHE A 47 34.31 5.66 10.35
N TYR A 48 34.61 6.66 9.51
CA TYR A 48 33.61 7.64 9.08
C TYR A 48 32.53 7.01 8.21
N PHE A 49 32.86 6.04 7.36
CA PHE A 49 31.88 5.26 6.61
C PHE A 49 30.97 4.45 7.53
N TRP A 50 31.51 3.79 8.55
CA TRP A 50 30.73 3.06 9.55
C TRP A 50 29.86 4.00 10.40
N ARG A 51 30.37 5.16 10.82
CA ARG A 51 29.59 6.20 11.50
C ARG A 51 28.47 6.75 10.62
N PHE A 52 28.73 6.95 9.33
CA PHE A 52 27.72 7.35 8.35
C PHE A 52 26.66 6.27 8.17
N TYR A 53 27.07 5.00 8.03
CA TYR A 53 26.15 3.87 7.86
C TYR A 53 25.24 3.70 9.09
N THR A 54 25.78 3.83 10.30
CA THR A 54 25.01 3.76 11.55
C THR A 54 24.07 4.96 11.72
N LEU A 55 24.50 6.17 11.39
CA LEU A 55 23.64 7.36 11.40
C LEU A 55 22.52 7.24 10.35
N PHE A 56 22.87 6.84 9.13
CA PHE A 56 21.93 6.63 8.03
C PHE A 56 20.92 5.53 8.34
N SER A 57 21.35 4.42 8.94
CA SER A 57 20.44 3.33 9.35
C SER A 57 19.49 3.78 10.47
N THR A 58 19.98 4.58 11.43
CA THR A 58 19.15 5.17 12.50
C THR A 58 18.11 6.14 11.93
N LEU A 59 18.52 7.03 11.02
CA LEU A 59 17.64 7.97 10.32
C LEU A 59 16.61 7.26 9.42
N ARG A 60 17.00 6.15 8.80
CA ARG A 60 16.10 5.29 8.01
C ARG A 60 14.99 4.72 8.90
N THR A 61 15.35 4.20 10.07
CA THR A 61 14.39 3.68 11.04
C THR A 61 13.44 4.78 11.52
N PHE A 62 13.96 5.97 11.85
CA PHE A 62 13.13 7.11 12.25
C PHE A 62 12.11 7.52 11.17
N SER A 63 12.55 7.65 9.92
CA SER A 63 11.68 8.04 8.79
C SER A 63 10.54 7.05 8.53
N LYS A 64 10.83 5.74 8.64
CA LYS A 64 9.82 4.66 8.58
C LYS A 64 8.76 4.83 9.66
N HIS A 65 9.18 5.12 10.88
CA HIS A 65 8.28 5.31 12.02
C HIS A 65 7.42 6.56 11.85
N VAL A 66 7.96 7.65 11.30
CA VAL A 66 7.22 8.90 11.03
C VAL A 66 6.09 8.70 10.01
N VAL A 67 6.37 8.03 8.88
CA VAL A 67 5.34 7.76 7.85
C VAL A 67 4.34 6.70 8.31
N SER A 68 4.75 5.84 9.24
CA SER A 68 3.93 4.80 9.82
C SER A 68 3.17 5.21 11.08
N LYS A 69 3.30 6.43 11.61
CA LYS A 69 2.83 6.84 12.96
C LYS A 69 1.42 6.38 13.35
N LYS A 70 0.53 6.21 12.37
CA LYS A 70 -0.87 5.80 12.60
C LYS A 70 -1.12 4.30 12.39
N LYS A 71 -0.23 3.55 11.76
CA LYS A 71 -0.38 2.11 11.45
C LYS A 71 0.35 1.25 12.48
N ARG A 72 -0.23 0.09 12.80
CA ARG A 72 0.42 -0.93 13.61
C ARG A 72 1.46 -1.67 12.76
N ARG A 73 2.66 -1.82 13.30
CA ARG A 73 3.79 -2.50 12.64
C ARG A 73 4.07 -3.81 13.36
N PHE A 74 4.55 -4.80 12.61
CA PHE A 74 5.08 -6.02 13.17
C PHE A 74 6.56 -5.78 13.51
N VAL A 75 6.84 -5.67 14.81
CA VAL A 75 8.20 -5.51 15.35
C VAL A 75 8.49 -6.67 16.27
N TYR A 76 9.08 -7.74 15.74
CA TYR A 76 9.37 -8.97 16.49
C TYR A 76 10.39 -9.84 15.74
N GLU A 77 11.26 -10.55 16.46
CA GLU A 77 12.28 -11.46 15.90
C GLU A 77 13.15 -10.84 14.78
N GLY A 78 13.52 -9.57 14.94
CA GLY A 78 14.36 -8.86 13.97
C GLY A 78 13.62 -8.37 12.72
N PHE A 79 12.30 -8.54 12.64
CA PHE A 79 11.46 -7.93 11.61
C PHE A 79 10.92 -6.58 12.09
N ASP A 80 10.94 -5.58 11.21
CA ASP A 80 10.21 -4.30 11.36
C ASP A 80 9.45 -4.03 10.05
N LEU A 81 8.23 -4.55 9.99
CA LEU A 81 7.39 -4.52 8.81
C LEU A 81 6.08 -3.75 9.08
N ASP A 82 5.65 -2.95 8.11
CA ASP A 82 4.29 -2.43 8.03
C ASP A 82 3.33 -3.58 7.69
N LEU A 83 3.02 -4.40 8.70
CA LEU A 83 2.29 -5.65 8.62
C LEU A 83 1.50 -5.82 9.92
N SER A 84 0.26 -6.31 9.81
CA SER A 84 -0.61 -6.55 10.96
C SER A 84 -1.45 -7.81 10.75
N PHE A 85 -1.55 -8.63 11.78
CA PHE A 85 -2.49 -9.75 11.81
C PHE A 85 -3.88 -9.23 12.16
N ILE A 86 -4.80 -9.32 11.22
CA ILE A 86 -6.21 -8.96 11.44
C ILE A 86 -6.95 -10.12 12.11
N SER A 87 -6.64 -11.34 11.67
CA SER A 87 -6.94 -12.60 12.36
C SER A 87 -5.73 -13.53 12.28
N PRO A 88 -5.71 -14.69 12.97
CA PRO A 88 -4.55 -15.59 12.95
C PRO A 88 -4.05 -15.98 11.56
N GLN A 89 -4.96 -16.11 10.58
CA GLN A 89 -4.63 -16.51 9.20
C GLN A 89 -4.71 -15.37 8.18
N VAL A 90 -5.10 -14.15 8.59
CA VAL A 90 -5.32 -13.03 7.67
C VAL A 90 -4.42 -11.86 8.04
N ILE A 91 -3.48 -11.57 7.15
CA ILE A 91 -2.48 -10.53 7.30
C ILE A 91 -2.84 -9.36 6.38
N ALA A 92 -2.74 -8.15 6.91
CA ALA A 92 -2.80 -6.91 6.14
C ALA A 92 -1.44 -6.22 6.17
N MET A 93 -0.90 -5.83 5.02
CA MET A 93 0.41 -5.18 4.96
C MET A 93 0.48 -4.01 3.97
N GLY A 94 1.49 -3.16 4.14
CA GLY A 94 1.90 -2.19 3.14
C GLY A 94 2.64 -2.83 1.97
N PHE A 95 2.76 -2.10 0.87
CA PHE A 95 3.40 -2.59 -0.36
C PHE A 95 4.85 -3.08 -0.10
N PRO A 96 5.21 -4.30 -0.54
CA PRO A 96 6.59 -4.75 -0.57
C PRO A 96 7.31 -4.17 -1.79
N THR A 97 8.43 -3.48 -1.60
CA THR A 97 9.17 -2.81 -2.68
C THR A 97 10.56 -3.41 -2.87
N GLU A 98 10.93 -3.61 -4.13
CA GLU A 98 12.28 -3.99 -4.55
C GLU A 98 13.17 -2.74 -4.66
N GLN A 99 12.59 -1.54 -4.78
CA GLN A 99 13.31 -0.29 -4.99
C GLN A 99 13.94 0.23 -3.70
N LEU A 100 15.27 0.26 -3.64
CA LEU A 100 16.06 0.70 -2.48
C LEU A 100 15.63 2.09 -1.94
N MET A 101 15.31 3.03 -2.81
CA MET A 101 14.89 4.38 -2.41
C MET A 101 13.50 4.37 -1.73
N GLU A 102 12.58 3.52 -2.17
CA GLU A 102 11.24 3.43 -1.57
C GLU A 102 11.23 2.64 -0.25
N GLN A 103 12.25 1.79 0.00
CA GLN A 103 12.38 1.01 1.24
C GLN A 103 12.48 1.87 2.50
N GLN A 104 12.72 3.18 2.38
CA GLN A 104 12.66 4.12 3.50
C GLN A 104 11.23 4.34 4.03
N PHE A 105 10.21 4.06 3.21
CA PHE A 105 8.80 4.32 3.54
C PHE A 105 7.90 3.09 3.38
N ARG A 106 8.40 2.04 2.72
CA ARG A 106 7.71 0.79 2.41
C ARG A 106 8.45 -0.41 2.96
N ASN A 107 7.82 -1.58 2.87
CA ASN A 107 8.43 -2.82 3.32
C ASN A 107 9.51 -3.23 2.32
N PRO A 108 10.76 -3.49 2.75
CA PRO A 108 11.76 -4.12 1.89
C PRO A 108 11.28 -5.50 1.45
N MET A 109 11.30 -5.77 0.14
CA MET A 109 10.81 -7.03 -0.41
C MET A 109 11.55 -8.25 0.18
N ASP A 110 12.87 -8.16 0.35
CA ASP A 110 13.72 -9.19 0.96
C ASP A 110 13.26 -9.55 2.39
N GLN A 111 12.91 -8.55 3.20
CA GLN A 111 12.41 -8.75 4.56
C GLN A 111 11.03 -9.40 4.57
N VAL A 112 10.15 -9.04 3.63
CA VAL A 112 8.82 -9.65 3.51
C VAL A 112 8.95 -11.11 3.05
N LYS A 113 9.80 -11.40 2.07
CA LYS A 113 10.10 -12.78 1.66
C LYS A 113 10.63 -13.59 2.83
N LYS A 114 11.64 -13.07 3.55
CA LYS A 114 12.23 -13.73 4.72
C LYS A 114 11.18 -14.00 5.81
N PHE A 115 10.28 -13.06 6.04
CA PHE A 115 9.17 -13.23 6.99
C PHE A 115 8.30 -14.44 6.61
N PHE A 116 7.85 -14.52 5.35
CA PHE A 116 7.00 -15.62 4.90
C PHE A 116 7.74 -16.95 4.81
N THR A 117 8.97 -16.99 4.28
CA THR A 117 9.72 -18.24 4.15
C THR A 117 10.14 -18.81 5.50
N SER A 118 10.42 -17.98 6.51
CA SER A 118 10.78 -18.46 7.85
C SER A 118 9.57 -18.90 8.68
N ARG A 119 8.42 -18.22 8.55
CA ARG A 119 7.24 -18.49 9.40
C ARG A 119 6.16 -19.33 8.75
N TYR A 120 6.04 -19.25 7.43
CA TYR A 120 4.99 -19.89 6.63
C TYR A 120 5.56 -20.53 5.35
N PRO A 121 6.60 -21.38 5.45
CA PRO A 121 7.23 -22.00 4.28
C PRO A 121 6.19 -22.81 3.48
N GLY A 122 5.89 -22.40 2.24
CA GLY A 122 4.86 -23.03 1.40
C GLY A 122 3.41 -22.78 1.84
N HIS A 123 3.18 -22.08 2.95
CA HIS A 123 1.85 -21.91 3.59
C HIS A 123 1.36 -20.45 3.58
N HIS A 124 1.79 -19.66 2.58
CA HIS A 124 1.30 -18.31 2.39
C HIS A 124 0.86 -18.06 0.95
N LYS A 125 -0.16 -17.21 0.78
CA LYS A 125 -0.59 -16.64 -0.51
C LYS A 125 -0.75 -15.13 -0.40
N VAL A 126 -0.18 -14.39 -1.36
CA VAL A 126 -0.15 -12.92 -1.35
C VAL A 126 -1.14 -12.35 -2.37
N TYR A 127 -1.90 -11.33 -1.97
CA TYR A 127 -2.90 -10.65 -2.79
C TYR A 127 -2.49 -9.20 -3.01
N ASN A 128 -2.06 -8.88 -4.23
CA ASN A 128 -1.70 -7.52 -4.63
C ASN A 128 -2.90 -6.81 -5.26
N LEU A 129 -3.50 -5.87 -4.53
CA LEU A 129 -4.67 -5.11 -5.00
C LEU A 129 -4.32 -3.88 -5.85
N CYS A 130 -3.02 -3.60 -6.08
CA CYS A 130 -2.59 -2.41 -6.82
C CYS A 130 -2.74 -2.57 -8.33
N SER A 131 -3.57 -1.74 -8.97
CA SER A 131 -3.56 -1.63 -10.45
C SER A 131 -2.36 -0.84 -10.96
N GLU A 132 -1.80 0.04 -10.13
CA GLU A 132 -0.74 0.96 -10.52
C GLU A 132 0.68 0.45 -10.23
N ARG A 133 0.83 -0.67 -9.51
CA ARG A 133 2.12 -1.17 -9.03
C ARG A 133 2.18 -2.69 -9.00
N THR A 134 3.30 -3.21 -9.50
CA THR A 134 3.63 -4.64 -9.49
C THR A 134 5.06 -4.84 -9.00
N TYR A 135 5.41 -6.08 -8.73
CA TYR A 135 6.78 -6.54 -8.48
C TYR A 135 6.98 -7.86 -9.24
N SER A 136 8.19 -8.42 -9.20
CA SER A 136 8.50 -9.66 -9.93
C SER A 136 7.58 -10.81 -9.51
N GLN A 137 7.05 -11.58 -10.47
CA GLN A 137 6.26 -12.79 -10.17
C GLN A 137 7.08 -13.85 -9.41
N LYS A 138 8.41 -13.79 -9.48
CA LYS A 138 9.32 -14.64 -8.69
C LYS A 138 9.43 -14.17 -7.23
N SER A 139 8.66 -13.17 -6.81
CA SER A 139 8.75 -12.63 -5.46
C SER A 139 7.98 -13.41 -4.42
N PHE A 140 6.93 -14.12 -4.83
CA PHE A 140 6.21 -15.04 -3.96
C PHE A 140 5.89 -16.32 -4.72
N ASP A 141 5.95 -17.45 -4.03
CA ASP A 141 5.65 -18.75 -4.65
C ASP A 141 4.16 -18.86 -5.03
N ASN A 142 3.28 -18.24 -4.23
CA ASN A 142 1.85 -18.15 -4.48
C ASN A 142 1.38 -16.68 -4.44
N GLU A 143 1.04 -16.13 -5.59
CA GLU A 143 0.47 -14.79 -5.72
C GLU A 143 -0.86 -14.79 -6.49
N PHE A 144 -1.85 -14.11 -5.93
CA PHE A 144 -3.10 -13.78 -6.61
C PHE A 144 -3.02 -12.40 -7.24
N HIS A 145 -3.33 -12.31 -8.54
CA HIS A 145 -3.23 -11.08 -9.32
C HIS A 145 -4.45 -10.77 -10.20
N ASP A 146 -5.47 -11.62 -10.20
CA ASP A 146 -6.63 -11.54 -11.10
C ASP A 146 -7.46 -10.26 -10.87
N VAL A 147 -7.45 -9.75 -9.64
CA VAL A 147 -8.18 -8.52 -9.28
C VAL A 147 -7.22 -7.45 -8.78
N ARG A 148 -7.18 -6.33 -9.50
CA ARG A 148 -6.43 -5.12 -9.16
C ARG A 148 -7.27 -3.89 -9.46
N PHE A 149 -7.25 -2.89 -8.59
CA PHE A 149 -8.13 -1.74 -8.76
C PHE A 149 -7.52 -0.40 -8.31
N PRO A 150 -8.00 0.72 -8.89
CA PRO A 150 -7.41 2.04 -8.68
C PRO A 150 -7.40 2.47 -7.22
N ASP A 151 -6.35 3.22 -6.85
CA ASP A 151 -6.25 3.77 -5.50
C ASP A 151 -7.43 4.69 -5.18
N HIS A 152 -7.87 4.69 -3.92
CA HIS A 152 -9.01 5.49 -3.43
C HIS A 152 -10.39 5.21 -4.08
N ASN A 153 -10.55 4.05 -4.72
CA ASN A 153 -11.83 3.58 -5.24
C ASN A 153 -12.17 2.20 -4.63
N PRO A 154 -13.44 1.78 -4.60
CA PRO A 154 -13.79 0.37 -4.46
C PRO A 154 -13.48 -0.40 -5.76
N CYS A 155 -13.40 -1.73 -5.67
CA CYS A 155 -13.52 -2.63 -6.83
C CYS A 155 -14.98 -3.09 -6.99
N ARG A 156 -15.28 -3.81 -8.07
CA ARG A 156 -16.62 -4.35 -8.32
C ARG A 156 -17.04 -5.33 -7.23
N LEU A 157 -18.34 -5.51 -7.00
CA LEU A 157 -18.81 -6.50 -6.02
C LEU A 157 -18.42 -7.93 -6.40
N GLU A 158 -18.42 -8.23 -7.69
CA GLU A 158 -17.95 -9.50 -8.26
C GLU A 158 -16.49 -9.75 -7.91
N ASP A 159 -15.65 -8.72 -8.04
CA ASP A 159 -14.22 -8.79 -7.73
C ASP A 159 -13.98 -9.10 -6.25
N ILE A 160 -14.73 -8.47 -5.35
CA ILE A 160 -14.67 -8.76 -3.91
C ILE A 160 -15.02 -10.22 -3.66
N ARG A 161 -16.07 -10.73 -4.33
CA ARG A 161 -16.49 -12.14 -4.20
C ARG A 161 -15.42 -13.09 -4.68
N THR A 162 -14.85 -12.84 -5.87
CA THR A 162 -13.77 -13.65 -6.44
C THR A 162 -12.58 -13.74 -5.50
N ILE A 163 -12.11 -12.60 -4.97
CA ILE A 163 -11.01 -12.59 -4.00
C ILE A 163 -11.37 -13.37 -2.74
N CYS A 164 -12.56 -13.17 -2.18
CA CYS A 164 -12.98 -13.84 -0.95
C CYS A 164 -13.07 -15.36 -1.12
N GLN A 165 -13.58 -15.83 -2.26
CA GLN A 165 -13.68 -17.26 -2.57
C GLN A 165 -12.29 -17.89 -2.70
N ASP A 166 -11.37 -17.25 -3.42
CA ASP A 166 -9.98 -17.71 -3.56
C ASP A 166 -9.26 -17.74 -2.19
N MET A 167 -9.41 -16.68 -1.38
CA MET A 167 -8.86 -16.63 -0.03
C MET A 167 -9.41 -17.76 0.84
N GLN A 168 -10.73 -18.01 0.79
CA GLN A 168 -11.34 -19.07 1.58
C GLN A 168 -10.84 -20.43 1.13
N GLN A 169 -10.82 -20.69 -0.18
CA GLN A 169 -10.33 -21.94 -0.75
C GLN A 169 -8.90 -22.24 -0.27
N TYR A 170 -7.98 -21.29 -0.48
CA TYR A 170 -6.59 -21.45 -0.06
C TYR A 170 -6.45 -21.71 1.44
N LEU A 171 -7.17 -20.96 2.28
CA LEU A 171 -7.14 -21.20 3.73
C LEU A 171 -7.74 -22.54 4.15
N THR A 172 -8.67 -23.10 3.37
CA THR A 172 -9.27 -24.41 3.67
C THR A 172 -8.43 -25.61 3.24
N GLU A 173 -7.51 -25.44 2.28
CA GLU A 173 -6.59 -26.50 1.83
C GLU A 173 -5.68 -26.99 2.98
N ASP A 174 -5.23 -26.07 3.85
CA ASP A 174 -4.57 -26.40 5.11
C ASP A 174 -4.94 -25.38 6.20
N LYS A 175 -6.03 -25.67 6.92
CA LYS A 175 -6.58 -24.77 7.94
C LYS A 175 -5.64 -24.49 9.12
N ALA A 176 -4.68 -25.36 9.38
CA ALA A 176 -3.78 -25.23 10.53
C ALA A 176 -2.60 -24.31 10.21
N ARG A 177 -2.13 -24.32 8.95
CA ARG A 177 -0.88 -23.64 8.56
C ARG A 177 -1.06 -22.50 7.57
N ASN A 178 -2.05 -22.57 6.67
CA ASN A 178 -2.18 -21.58 5.60
C ASN A 178 -2.56 -20.19 6.13
N VAL A 179 -1.90 -19.18 5.58
CA VAL A 179 -2.18 -17.76 5.81
C VAL A 179 -2.30 -17.00 4.50
N VAL A 180 -3.11 -15.95 4.50
CA VAL A 180 -3.24 -15.03 3.36
C VAL A 180 -2.73 -13.65 3.75
N ALA A 181 -2.02 -12.99 2.84
CA ALA A 181 -1.52 -11.65 3.03
C ALA A 181 -2.08 -10.70 1.96
N VAL A 182 -2.93 -9.78 2.37
CA VAL A 182 -3.57 -8.81 1.48
C VAL A 182 -2.84 -7.47 1.60
N HIS A 183 -2.48 -6.88 0.47
CA HIS A 183 -1.85 -5.57 0.45
C HIS A 183 -2.34 -4.69 -0.69
N CYS A 184 -2.11 -3.40 -0.50
CA CYS A 184 -2.20 -2.40 -1.56
C CYS A 184 -0.95 -1.51 -1.44
N LYS A 185 -1.06 -0.21 -1.72
CA LYS A 185 0.04 0.73 -1.46
C LYS A 185 0.34 0.85 0.04
N ALA A 186 -0.65 1.29 0.83
CA ALA A 186 -0.49 1.56 2.27
C ALA A 186 -1.07 0.48 3.20
N GLY A 187 -1.76 -0.53 2.67
CA GLY A 187 -2.44 -1.53 3.49
C GLY A 187 -3.61 -0.96 4.31
N LYS A 188 -4.35 0.01 3.76
CA LYS A 188 -5.46 0.73 4.44
C LYS A 188 -6.78 0.56 3.70
N GLY A 189 -7.19 1.51 2.86
CA GLY A 189 -8.53 1.53 2.23
C GLY A 189 -8.86 0.28 1.40
N ARG A 190 -8.10 0.02 0.32
CA ARG A 190 -8.30 -1.15 -0.55
C ARG A 190 -8.17 -2.49 0.20
N THR A 191 -7.11 -2.62 1.00
CA THR A 191 -6.89 -3.81 1.83
C THR A 191 -8.01 -4.01 2.85
N GLY A 192 -8.47 -2.93 3.49
CA GLY A 192 -9.54 -2.98 4.48
C GLY A 192 -10.90 -3.29 3.87
N LEU A 193 -11.18 -2.80 2.65
CA LEU A 193 -12.35 -3.22 1.87
C LEU A 193 -12.37 -4.74 1.71
N VAL A 194 -11.30 -5.31 1.15
CA VAL A 194 -11.21 -6.76 0.88
C VAL A 194 -11.20 -7.58 2.18
N VAL A 195 -10.39 -7.19 3.16
CA VAL A 195 -10.27 -7.94 4.42
C VAL A 195 -11.57 -7.88 5.23
N SER A 196 -12.22 -6.73 5.32
CA SER A 196 -13.51 -6.62 6.05
C SER A 196 -14.59 -7.45 5.36
N SER A 197 -14.64 -7.40 4.02
CA SER A 197 -15.53 -8.26 3.23
C SER A 197 -15.24 -9.75 3.45
N PHE A 198 -13.96 -10.14 3.57
CA PHE A 198 -13.59 -11.53 3.85
C PHE A 198 -13.99 -11.99 5.27
N LEU A 199 -13.90 -11.10 6.27
CA LEU A 199 -14.38 -11.39 7.62
C LEU A 199 -15.90 -11.63 7.64
N LEU A 200 -16.66 -10.91 6.82
CA LEU A 200 -18.08 -11.17 6.60
C LEU A 200 -18.32 -12.48 5.86
N HIS A 201 -17.57 -12.72 4.78
CA HIS A 201 -17.67 -13.93 3.95
C HIS A 201 -17.52 -15.20 4.78
N THR A 202 -16.56 -15.20 5.69
CA THR A 202 -16.25 -16.32 6.60
C THR A 202 -17.07 -16.30 7.89
N ARG A 203 -18.05 -15.40 8.02
CA ARG A 203 -18.91 -15.23 9.21
C ARG A 203 -18.15 -14.96 10.51
N LYS A 204 -16.90 -14.48 10.44
CA LYS A 204 -16.11 -14.07 11.62
C LYS A 204 -16.65 -12.78 12.25
N CYS A 205 -17.25 -11.92 11.43
CA CYS A 205 -17.95 -10.72 11.87
C CYS A 205 -19.43 -10.81 11.51
N ARG A 206 -20.30 -10.19 12.33
CA ARG A 206 -21.75 -10.30 12.19
C ARG A 206 -22.31 -9.35 11.14
N ASN A 207 -21.73 -8.15 11.06
CA ASN A 207 -22.16 -7.08 10.18
C ASN A 207 -20.94 -6.26 9.69
N ALA A 208 -21.15 -5.43 8.68
CA ALA A 208 -20.06 -4.65 8.08
C ALA A 208 -19.38 -3.67 9.05
N ALA A 209 -20.14 -3.08 9.98
CA ALA A 209 -19.57 -2.16 10.97
C ALA A 209 -18.57 -2.89 11.88
N ASP A 210 -18.92 -4.07 12.39
CA ASP A 210 -18.03 -4.91 13.20
C ASP A 210 -16.75 -5.28 12.43
N ALA A 211 -16.88 -5.64 11.14
CA ALA A 211 -15.74 -6.02 10.32
C ALA A 211 -14.79 -4.84 10.05
N LEU A 212 -15.34 -3.67 9.73
CA LEU A 212 -14.60 -2.43 9.49
C LEU A 212 -13.90 -1.94 10.76
N ASP A 213 -14.57 -2.03 11.90
CA ASP A 213 -14.01 -1.65 13.21
C ASP A 213 -12.89 -2.62 13.61
N MET A 214 -13.11 -3.93 13.51
CA MET A 214 -12.08 -4.94 13.76
C MET A 214 -10.83 -4.71 12.90
N PHE A 215 -11.00 -4.49 11.60
CA PHE A 215 -9.89 -4.17 10.70
C PHE A 215 -9.17 -2.90 11.15
N SER A 216 -9.92 -1.83 11.44
CA SER A 216 -9.36 -0.54 11.81
C SER A 216 -8.56 -0.60 13.11
N GLN A 217 -9.10 -1.23 14.14
CA GLN A 217 -8.42 -1.42 15.43
C GLN A 217 -7.16 -2.27 15.31
N LYS A 218 -7.19 -3.34 14.49
CA LYS A 218 -6.04 -4.23 14.29
C LYS A 218 -4.98 -3.65 13.36
N ARG A 219 -5.35 -2.73 12.46
CA ARG A 219 -4.44 -2.17 11.46
C ARG A 219 -3.86 -0.81 11.87
N THR A 220 -4.59 0.00 12.63
CA THR A 220 -4.17 1.37 12.98
C THR A 220 -4.26 1.62 14.49
N TYR A 221 -3.55 2.65 14.96
CA TYR A 221 -3.63 3.13 16.34
C TYR A 221 -4.75 4.16 16.52
N ASP A 222 -5.09 4.89 15.45
CA ASP A 222 -6.10 5.95 15.46
C ASP A 222 -7.52 5.46 15.10
N GLY A 223 -7.72 4.16 14.90
CA GLY A 223 -8.99 3.57 14.47
C GLY A 223 -9.42 3.98 13.05
N LYS A 224 -8.56 4.63 12.26
CA LYS A 224 -8.87 5.05 10.89
C LYS A 224 -8.34 4.07 9.86
N GLY A 225 -8.93 2.87 9.76
CA GLY A 225 -8.57 1.86 8.77
C GLY A 225 -9.08 2.20 7.37
N VAL A 226 -10.38 2.00 7.15
CA VAL A 226 -11.10 2.40 5.93
C VAL A 226 -11.89 3.67 6.23
N THR A 227 -11.57 4.74 5.52
CA THR A 227 -12.19 6.06 5.76
C THR A 227 -12.95 6.60 4.55
N ILE A 228 -12.78 5.99 3.38
CA ILE A 228 -13.41 6.45 2.15
C ILE A 228 -14.85 5.93 2.13
N PRO A 229 -15.88 6.81 2.05
CA PRO A 229 -17.28 6.40 2.14
C PRO A 229 -17.70 5.37 1.09
N SER A 230 -17.19 5.47 -0.15
CA SER A 230 -17.49 4.49 -1.21
C SER A 230 -16.92 3.11 -0.89
N GLN A 231 -15.72 3.01 -0.29
CA GLN A 231 -15.17 1.73 0.15
C GLN A 231 -15.98 1.14 1.33
N ILE A 232 -16.38 1.97 2.29
CA ILE A 232 -17.25 1.55 3.40
C ILE A 232 -18.59 1.02 2.87
N ARG A 233 -19.20 1.76 1.94
CA ARG A 233 -20.46 1.38 1.29
C ARG A 233 -20.36 0.00 0.62
N TYR A 234 -19.25 -0.29 -0.05
CA TYR A 234 -19.06 -1.59 -0.72
C TYR A 234 -18.91 -2.75 0.28
N VAL A 235 -18.39 -2.52 1.49
CA VAL A 235 -18.44 -3.56 2.56
C VAL A 235 -19.89 -3.84 2.97
N HIS A 236 -20.73 -2.82 3.11
CA HIS A 236 -22.16 -3.00 3.39
C HIS A 236 -22.91 -3.67 2.23
N HIS A 237 -22.58 -3.35 0.98
CA HIS A 237 -23.13 -4.06 -0.17
C HIS A 237 -22.72 -5.53 -0.15
N TYR A 238 -21.46 -5.82 0.20
CA TYR A 238 -20.99 -7.19 0.29
C TYR A 238 -21.61 -7.96 1.47
N GLU A 239 -21.90 -7.31 2.60
CA GLU A 239 -22.73 -7.88 3.67
C GLU A 239 -24.09 -8.34 3.14
N ALA A 240 -24.75 -7.53 2.31
CA ALA A 240 -26.01 -7.91 1.68
C ALA A 240 -25.85 -9.12 0.74
N VAL A 241 -24.77 -9.17 -0.06
CA VAL A 241 -24.43 -10.33 -0.90
C VAL A 241 -24.26 -11.60 -0.06
N VAL A 242 -23.53 -11.50 1.06
CA VAL A 242 -23.30 -12.63 1.97
C VAL A 242 -24.60 -13.09 2.65
N ARG A 243 -25.51 -12.16 3.00
CA ARG A 243 -26.83 -12.49 3.55
C ARG A 243 -27.75 -13.14 2.53
N GLU A 244 -27.74 -12.65 1.29
CA GLU A 244 -28.64 -13.10 0.22
C GLU A 244 -28.10 -14.33 -0.54
N GLY A 245 -26.80 -14.62 -0.41
CA GLY A 245 -26.13 -15.71 -1.11
C GLY A 245 -25.91 -15.46 -2.60
N LYS A 246 -26.25 -14.28 -3.13
CA LYS A 246 -26.07 -13.92 -4.54
C LYS A 246 -25.82 -12.43 -4.70
N ILE A 247 -25.16 -12.08 -5.80
CA ILE A 247 -25.11 -10.70 -6.28
C ILE A 247 -26.39 -10.49 -7.11
N ARG A 248 -27.12 -9.40 -6.83
CA ARG A 248 -28.34 -9.08 -7.57
C ARG A 248 -27.98 -8.71 -9.00
N ALA A 249 -28.81 -9.10 -9.96
CA ALA A 249 -28.64 -8.69 -11.34
C ALA A 249 -28.73 -7.17 -11.47
N SER A 250 -27.83 -6.59 -12.25
CA SER A 250 -27.85 -5.16 -12.56
C SER A 250 -29.13 -4.80 -13.31
N ILE A 251 -29.72 -3.67 -12.94
CA ILE A 251 -30.89 -3.12 -13.61
C ILE A 251 -30.51 -1.83 -14.33
N TRP A 252 -31.13 -1.61 -15.47
CA TRP A 252 -30.98 -0.37 -16.22
C TRP A 252 -31.84 0.73 -15.58
N LEU A 253 -31.18 1.83 -15.24
CA LEU A 253 -31.81 3.02 -14.68
C LEU A 253 -31.50 4.23 -15.56
N LYS A 254 -32.45 5.16 -15.65
CA LYS A 254 -32.23 6.44 -16.30
C LYS A 254 -31.98 7.51 -15.23
N LEU A 255 -30.82 8.15 -15.28
CA LEU A 255 -30.56 9.31 -14.41
C LEU A 255 -31.42 10.48 -14.89
N LEU A 256 -32.34 10.93 -14.05
CA LEU A 256 -33.26 12.02 -14.41
C LEU A 256 -32.69 13.39 -14.05
N ARG A 257 -32.12 13.52 -12.86
CA ARG A 257 -31.51 14.76 -12.36
C ARG A 257 -30.55 14.48 -11.23
N VAL A 258 -29.60 15.39 -11.05
CA VAL A 258 -28.69 15.44 -9.90
C VAL A 258 -28.96 16.75 -9.18
N GLU A 259 -29.24 16.68 -7.88
CA GLU A 259 -29.45 17.85 -7.03
C GLU A 259 -28.38 17.91 -5.96
N VAL A 260 -27.67 19.03 -5.85
CA VAL A 260 -26.69 19.29 -4.80
C VAL A 260 -27.29 20.25 -3.79
N ARG A 261 -27.23 19.89 -2.50
CA ARG A 261 -27.74 20.73 -1.40
C ARG A 261 -26.71 20.83 -0.27
N PRO A 262 -26.45 22.04 0.28
CA PRO A 262 -26.96 23.34 -0.19
C PRO A 262 -26.48 23.66 -1.62
N GLU A 263 -27.19 24.55 -2.31
CA GLU A 263 -26.82 24.96 -3.66
C GLU A 263 -25.41 25.57 -3.64
N PRO A 264 -24.50 25.10 -4.51
CA PRO A 264 -23.13 25.58 -4.51
C PRO A 264 -23.08 27.05 -4.95
N ALA A 265 -22.16 27.82 -4.36
CA ALA A 265 -21.96 29.23 -4.70
C ALA A 265 -21.46 29.43 -6.14
N GLU A 266 -20.83 28.40 -6.72
CA GLU A 266 -20.33 28.39 -8.09
C GLU A 266 -20.88 27.17 -8.82
N ALA A 267 -21.03 27.27 -10.15
CA ALA A 267 -21.54 26.18 -10.97
C ALA A 267 -20.57 24.98 -10.93
N TRP A 268 -21.14 23.78 -10.73
CA TRP A 268 -20.40 22.53 -10.74
C TRP A 268 -20.81 21.68 -11.93
N ASP A 269 -19.81 21.04 -12.52
CA ASP A 269 -19.99 20.02 -13.54
C ASP A 269 -19.86 18.64 -12.93
N PHE A 270 -20.40 17.62 -13.58
CA PHE A 270 -20.20 16.24 -13.17
C PHE A 270 -20.02 15.30 -14.35
N GLN A 271 -19.23 14.26 -14.09
CA GLN A 271 -19.04 13.14 -14.99
C GLN A 271 -19.60 11.87 -14.36
N ILE A 272 -20.18 11.02 -15.19
CA ILE A 272 -20.59 9.66 -14.81
C ILE A 272 -19.63 8.68 -15.47
N LEU A 273 -19.13 7.75 -14.66
CA LEU A 273 -18.18 6.75 -15.10
C LEU A 273 -18.62 5.35 -14.70
N THR A 274 -18.34 4.37 -15.56
CA THR A 274 -18.42 2.94 -15.24
C THR A 274 -17.02 2.33 -15.22
N HIS A 275 -16.89 1.15 -14.61
CA HIS A 275 -15.64 0.40 -14.67
C HIS A 275 -15.32 -0.14 -16.08
N GLU A 276 -16.30 -0.22 -16.98
CA GLU A 276 -16.18 -0.84 -18.33
C GLU A 276 -15.84 0.20 -19.39
N ASP A 277 -16.57 1.32 -19.39
CA ASP A 277 -16.56 2.29 -20.48
C ASP A 277 -15.83 3.59 -20.12
N GLY A 278 -15.39 3.74 -18.87
CA GLY A 278 -14.84 5.01 -18.40
C GLY A 278 -15.93 6.07 -18.33
N VAL A 279 -15.68 7.28 -18.84
CA VAL A 279 -16.67 8.38 -18.83
C VAL A 279 -17.77 8.10 -19.84
N ILE A 280 -18.98 7.87 -19.35
CA ILE A 280 -20.17 7.62 -20.18
C ILE A 280 -21.05 8.87 -20.32
N PHE A 281 -20.84 9.88 -19.46
CA PHE A 281 -21.55 11.15 -19.52
C PHE A 281 -20.71 12.27 -18.90
N ASP A 282 -20.80 13.45 -19.50
CA ASP A 282 -20.16 14.68 -19.03
C ASP A 282 -21.16 15.84 -19.14
N SER A 283 -21.46 16.51 -18.03
CA SER A 283 -22.45 17.60 -17.98
C SER A 283 -22.07 18.83 -18.79
N THR A 284 -20.78 19.02 -19.10
CA THR A 284 -20.30 20.16 -19.91
C THR A 284 -20.73 20.06 -21.36
N HIS A 285 -21.05 18.86 -21.83
CA HIS A 285 -21.51 18.61 -23.19
C HIS A 285 -23.04 18.54 -23.19
N HIS A 286 -23.69 19.32 -24.05
CA HIS A 286 -25.15 19.29 -24.19
C HIS A 286 -25.60 17.89 -24.66
N GLY A 287 -26.13 17.08 -23.74
CA GLY A 287 -26.59 15.72 -23.97
C GLY A 287 -27.46 15.21 -22.84
N SER A 288 -28.25 14.15 -23.11
CA SER A 288 -28.95 13.43 -22.05
C SER A 288 -28.05 12.33 -21.49
N PRO A 289 -28.05 12.07 -20.16
CA PRO A 289 -27.32 10.95 -19.60
C PRO A 289 -27.84 9.63 -20.18
N TYR A 290 -26.90 8.78 -20.58
CA TYR A 290 -27.20 7.42 -21.01
C TYR A 290 -27.85 6.63 -19.87
N PRO A 291 -28.70 5.62 -20.19
CA PRO A 291 -29.09 4.61 -19.21
C PRO A 291 -27.84 4.03 -18.53
N ILE A 292 -27.88 3.92 -17.21
CA ILE A 292 -26.80 3.42 -16.38
C ILE A 292 -27.19 2.07 -15.78
N SER A 293 -26.21 1.20 -15.55
CA SER A 293 -26.40 -0.12 -14.96
C SER A 293 -25.16 -0.51 -14.17
N GLY A 294 -25.34 -1.30 -13.10
CA GLY A 294 -24.25 -1.82 -12.28
C GLY A 294 -23.54 -0.76 -11.43
N ASP A 295 -22.21 -0.88 -11.33
CA ASP A 295 -21.37 0.01 -10.54
C ASP A 295 -21.07 1.32 -11.28
N VAL A 296 -21.63 2.40 -10.75
CA VAL A 296 -21.56 3.74 -11.34
C VAL A 296 -20.86 4.69 -10.39
N LYS A 297 -19.91 5.46 -10.92
CA LYS A 297 -19.19 6.51 -10.22
C LYS A 297 -19.62 7.88 -10.75
N VAL A 298 -19.98 8.79 -9.86
CA VAL A 298 -20.27 10.18 -10.21
C VAL A 298 -19.18 11.05 -9.62
N VAL A 299 -18.57 11.92 -10.43
CA VAL A 299 -17.48 12.81 -10.01
C VAL A 299 -17.88 14.24 -10.28
N PHE A 300 -17.78 15.10 -9.28
CA PHE A 300 -18.08 16.53 -9.42
C PHE A 300 -16.81 17.36 -9.58
N PHE A 301 -16.93 18.43 -10.36
CA PHE A 301 -15.84 19.33 -10.72
C PHE A 301 -16.28 20.79 -10.60
N GLN A 302 -15.31 21.65 -10.33
CA GLN A 302 -15.41 23.10 -10.45
C GLN A 302 -14.30 23.55 -11.40
N GLY A 303 -14.66 23.87 -12.65
CA GLY A 303 -13.70 23.98 -13.74
C GLY A 303 -12.90 22.69 -13.93
N SER A 304 -11.57 22.76 -13.90
CA SER A 304 -10.69 21.59 -13.98
C SER A 304 -10.44 20.90 -12.63
N THR A 305 -10.97 21.45 -11.52
CA THR A 305 -10.70 20.94 -10.17
C THR A 305 -11.75 19.92 -9.77
N LYS A 306 -11.32 18.69 -9.51
CA LYS A 306 -12.17 17.66 -8.92
C LYS A 306 -12.51 17.99 -7.47
N LEU A 307 -13.80 17.96 -7.14
CA LEU A 307 -14.32 18.20 -5.80
C LEU A 307 -14.41 16.90 -4.99
N PHE A 308 -15.28 15.99 -5.42
CA PHE A 308 -15.53 14.70 -4.76
C PHE A 308 -16.06 13.65 -5.75
N HIS A 309 -16.07 12.39 -5.31
CA HIS A 309 -16.59 11.24 -6.02
C HIS A 309 -17.12 10.17 -5.06
#